data_AF-R7AVV8-F1
#
_entry.id   AF-R7AVV8-F1
#
_cell.length_a   1.000
_cell.length_b   1.000
_cell.length_c   1.000
_cell.angle_alpha   90.00
_cell.angle_beta   90.00
_cell.angle_gamma   90.00
#
_symmetry.space_group_name_H-M   'P 1'
#
loop_
_entity.id
_entity.type
_entity.pdbx_description
1 polymer ?
#
loop_
_entity_poly.entity_id
_entity_poly.type
_entity_poly.pdbx_seq_one_letter_code
_entity_poly.pdbx_strand_id
1 'polypeptide(L)'
;MTNVNIELFKRTSPVKKIEIVKNLTQTELGRVTEETILRIVKETGRRRKGTRDYEFYINPDRRKGNNWNSVVEGIWLYKGKISVMVYVQFDNTDTSMIVSFNDFFKKGDFRGTTKRDDRYGNPQTHYYVFDEKDKIEVLRSFCLEYINTKYKSKLSNNE
;
A
#
# COMPACT_ATOMS: atom_id res chain seq x y z
N MET A 1 -16.92 5.87 16.68
CA MET A 1 -15.59 5.61 16.10
C MET A 1 -15.76 4.62 14.96
N THR A 2 -15.32 4.96 13.77
CA THR A 2 -15.60 4.19 12.56
C THR A 2 -14.67 2.99 12.47
N ASN A 3 -15.21 1.78 12.34
CA ASN A 3 -14.39 0.58 12.17
C ASN A 3 -14.20 0.27 10.68
N VAL A 4 -13.08 0.74 10.14
CA VAL A 4 -12.69 0.56 8.72
C VAL A 4 -12.70 -0.91 8.28
N ASN A 5 -12.32 -1.85 9.16
CA ASN A 5 -12.30 -3.29 8.88
C ASN A 5 -13.70 -3.85 8.59
N ILE A 6 -14.76 -3.15 8.99
CA ILE A 6 -16.15 -3.54 8.73
C ILE A 6 -16.74 -2.67 7.61
N GLU A 7 -16.54 -1.35 7.65
CA GLU A 7 -17.13 -0.41 6.69
C GLU A 7 -16.73 -0.69 5.24
N LEU A 8 -15.49 -1.13 5.00
CA LEU A 8 -15.00 -1.49 3.67
C LEU A 8 -15.84 -2.61 3.02
N PHE A 9 -16.39 -3.54 3.80
CA PHE A 9 -17.07 -4.72 3.28
C PHE A 9 -18.60 -4.71 3.46
N LYS A 10 -19.15 -3.70 4.15
CA LYS A 10 -20.60 -3.51 4.26
C LYS A 10 -21.27 -3.28 2.90
N ARG A 11 -22.56 -3.58 2.79
CA ARG A 11 -23.37 -3.27 1.60
C ARG A 11 -23.78 -1.79 1.56
N THR A 12 -22.79 -0.91 1.38
CA THR A 12 -22.97 0.54 1.20
C THR A 12 -22.53 0.96 -0.21
N SER A 13 -22.98 2.13 -0.67
CA SER A 13 -22.59 2.62 -2.00
C SER A 13 -21.07 2.84 -2.09
N PRO A 14 -20.43 2.54 -3.23
CA PRO A 14 -18.98 2.74 -3.40
C PRO A 14 -18.53 4.18 -3.13
N VAL A 15 -19.31 5.17 -3.57
CA VAL A 15 -19.05 6.60 -3.33
C VAL A 15 -19.00 6.90 -1.84
N LYS A 16 -19.97 6.40 -1.06
CA LYS A 16 -20.00 6.57 0.39
C LYS A 16 -18.82 5.87 1.08
N LYS A 17 -18.36 4.73 0.56
CA LYS A 17 -17.15 4.06 1.07
C LYS A 17 -15.90 4.92 0.87
N ILE A 18 -15.75 5.54 -0.31
CA ILE A 18 -14.64 6.45 -0.60
C ILE A 18 -14.67 7.63 0.37
N GLU A 19 -15.84 8.25 0.55
CA GLU A 19 -16.03 9.36 1.48
C GLU A 19 -15.63 8.97 2.91
N ILE A 20 -16.11 7.82 3.40
CA ILE A 20 -15.75 7.29 4.72
C ILE A 20 -14.22 7.17 4.83
N VAL A 21 -13.56 6.49 3.90
CA VAL A 21 -12.10 6.25 3.94
C VAL A 21 -11.29 7.56 3.88
N LYS A 22 -11.72 8.53 3.07
CA LYS A 22 -11.09 9.86 3.00
C LYS A 22 -11.18 10.60 4.34
N ASN A 23 -12.30 10.46 5.05
CA ASN A 23 -12.56 11.16 6.30
C ASN A 23 -12.04 10.43 7.56
N LEU A 24 -11.54 9.19 7.44
CA LEU A 24 -10.97 8.48 8.58
C LEU A 24 -9.77 9.22 9.15
N THR A 25 -9.71 9.31 10.47
CA THR A 25 -8.54 9.85 11.17
C THR A 25 -7.34 8.91 11.10
N GLN A 26 -6.14 9.43 11.40
CA GLN A 26 -4.90 8.64 11.48
C GLN A 26 -5.05 7.44 12.44
N THR A 27 -5.68 7.66 13.60
CA THR A 27 -5.95 6.62 14.60
C THR A 27 -6.92 5.56 14.10
N GLU A 28 -7.95 5.92 13.33
CA GLU A 28 -8.91 4.95 12.78
C GLU A 28 -8.31 4.11 11.66
N LEU A 29 -7.48 4.72 10.80
CA LEU A 29 -6.72 4.00 9.76
C LEU A 29 -5.65 3.09 10.36
N GLY A 30 -5.00 3.50 11.44
CA GLY A 30 -4.04 2.65 12.17
C GLY A 30 -4.64 1.37 12.76
N ARG A 31 -5.98 1.22 12.74
CA ARG A 31 -6.68 -0.01 13.13
C ARG A 31 -6.96 -0.96 11.98
N VAL A 32 -6.56 -0.65 10.74
CA VAL A 32 -6.64 -1.60 9.63
C VAL A 32 -5.81 -2.83 9.98
N THR A 33 -6.42 -4.00 10.00
CA THR A 33 -5.73 -5.24 10.36
C THR A 33 -5.11 -5.93 9.15
N GLU A 34 -4.16 -6.83 9.41
CA GLU A 34 -3.55 -7.66 8.36
C GLU A 34 -4.61 -8.51 7.63
N GLU A 35 -5.65 -9.00 8.33
CA GLU A 35 -6.75 -9.76 7.72
C GLU A 35 -7.56 -8.92 6.74
N THR A 36 -7.81 -7.65 7.06
CA THR A 36 -8.47 -6.71 6.14
C THR A 36 -7.64 -6.52 4.88
N ILE A 37 -6.33 -6.33 5.03
CA ILE A 37 -5.40 -6.21 3.90
C ILE A 37 -5.36 -7.51 3.08
N LEU A 38 -5.30 -8.67 3.72
CA LEU A 38 -5.32 -9.97 3.05
C LEU A 38 -6.60 -10.14 2.23
N ARG A 39 -7.75 -9.72 2.78
CA ARG A 39 -9.04 -9.75 2.09
C ARG A 39 -9.04 -8.83 0.87
N ILE A 40 -8.53 -7.60 1.00
CA ILE A 40 -8.35 -6.67 -0.12
C ILE A 40 -7.55 -7.34 -1.25
N VAL A 41 -6.36 -7.86 -0.92
CA VAL A 41 -5.45 -8.47 -1.91
C VAL A 41 -6.10 -9.67 -2.60
N LYS A 42 -6.82 -10.53 -1.87
CA LYS A 42 -7.50 -11.69 -2.46
C LYS A 42 -8.72 -11.32 -3.31
N GLU A 43 -9.45 -10.26 -2.97
CA GLU A 43 -10.65 -9.86 -3.68
C GLU A 43 -10.37 -9.05 -4.96
N THR A 44 -9.29 -8.26 -4.99
CA THR A 44 -8.99 -7.34 -6.11
C THR A 44 -7.60 -7.50 -6.71
N GLY A 45 -6.69 -8.22 -6.04
CA GLY A 45 -5.35 -8.48 -6.57
C GLY A 45 -5.37 -9.44 -7.75
N ARG A 46 -4.37 -9.32 -8.62
CA ARG A 46 -4.13 -10.24 -9.72
C ARG A 46 -3.53 -11.54 -9.18
N ARG A 47 -4.28 -12.63 -9.30
CA ARG A 47 -3.79 -13.97 -8.96
C ARG A 47 -2.78 -14.47 -9.98
N ARG A 48 -1.64 -15.00 -9.54
CA ARG A 48 -0.71 -15.72 -10.42
C ARG A 48 -1.28 -17.11 -10.75
N LYS A 49 -1.48 -17.39 -12.04
CA LYS A 49 -2.10 -18.64 -12.54
C LYS A 49 -1.41 -19.87 -11.93
N GLY A 50 -2.20 -20.83 -11.45
CA GLY A 50 -1.69 -22.07 -10.84
C GLY A 50 -1.18 -21.94 -9.40
N THR A 51 -1.24 -20.75 -8.79
CA THR A 51 -0.76 -20.53 -7.42
C THR A 51 -1.85 -19.95 -6.52
N ARG A 52 -1.54 -19.72 -5.23
CA ARG A 52 -2.35 -18.91 -4.31
C ARG A 52 -1.69 -17.54 -4.04
N ASP A 53 -0.81 -17.11 -4.95
CA ASP A 53 -0.09 -15.85 -4.86
C ASP A 53 -0.84 -14.75 -5.61
N TYR A 54 -0.80 -13.54 -5.07
CA TYR A 54 -1.53 -12.38 -5.58
C TYR A 54 -0.66 -11.14 -5.56
N GLU A 55 -0.83 -10.30 -6.57
CA GLU A 55 -0.22 -8.97 -6.66
C GLU A 55 -1.32 -7.92 -6.70
N PHE A 56 -1.28 -6.98 -5.76
CA PHE A 56 -2.22 -5.86 -5.68
C PHE A 56 -1.45 -4.56 -5.92
N TYR A 57 -1.63 -3.96 -7.09
CA TYR A 57 -0.98 -2.69 -7.43
C TYR A 57 -1.91 -1.51 -7.19
N ILE A 58 -1.33 -0.41 -6.72
CA ILE A 58 -1.99 0.88 -6.58
C ILE A 58 -1.79 1.68 -7.88
N ASN A 59 -2.87 2.28 -8.36
CA ASN A 59 -2.82 3.23 -9.46
C ASN A 59 -1.88 4.41 -9.10
N PRO A 60 -0.97 4.84 -9.98
CA PRO A 60 -0.02 5.93 -9.72
C PRO A 60 -0.60 7.13 -8.97
N ASP A 61 -1.79 7.61 -9.33
CA ASP A 61 -2.42 8.80 -8.75
C ASP A 61 -2.84 8.62 -7.28
N ARG A 62 -2.97 7.38 -6.83
CA ARG A 62 -3.36 7.02 -5.45
C ARG A 62 -2.18 6.57 -4.61
N ARG A 63 -1.00 6.38 -5.19
CA ARG A 63 0.16 5.91 -4.45
C ARG A 63 0.55 6.91 -3.37
N LYS A 64 1.03 6.39 -2.24
CA LYS A 64 1.51 7.18 -1.11
C LYS A 64 2.91 6.75 -0.74
N GLY A 65 3.69 7.72 -0.31
CA GLY A 65 5.13 7.64 -0.14
C GLY A 65 5.58 8.51 1.01
N ASN A 66 6.88 8.71 1.12
CA ASN A 66 7.47 9.61 2.12
C ASN A 66 7.60 11.08 1.64
N ASN A 67 6.92 11.42 0.53
CA ASN A 67 6.95 12.73 -0.11
C ASN A 67 8.37 13.22 -0.48
N TRP A 68 9.33 12.32 -0.61
CA TRP A 68 10.70 12.65 -0.99
C TRP A 68 11.19 11.75 -2.11
N ASN A 69 11.51 10.50 -1.79
CA ASN A 69 12.26 9.62 -2.66
C ASN A 69 11.69 8.19 -2.72
N SER A 70 10.56 7.92 -2.06
CA SER A 70 9.98 6.58 -2.06
C SER A 70 8.47 6.61 -2.06
N VAL A 71 7.88 5.58 -2.68
CA VAL A 71 6.45 5.40 -2.82
C VAL A 71 6.09 3.92 -2.72
N VAL A 72 4.95 3.61 -2.09
CA VAL A 72 4.40 2.26 -2.07
C VAL A 72 3.61 2.01 -3.35
N GLU A 73 4.03 1.00 -4.10
CA GLU A 73 3.43 0.60 -5.37
C GLU A 73 2.28 -0.38 -5.19
N GLY A 74 2.28 -1.14 -4.09
CA GLY A 74 1.33 -2.22 -3.91
C GLY A 74 1.70 -3.21 -2.81
N ILE A 75 1.05 -4.36 -2.88
CA ILE A 75 1.18 -5.48 -1.95
C ILE A 75 1.38 -6.77 -2.73
N TRP A 76 2.33 -7.57 -2.27
CA TRP A 76 2.56 -8.92 -2.77
C TRP A 76 2.19 -9.95 -1.70
N LEU A 77 1.27 -10.84 -2.05
CA LEU A 77 0.96 -12.03 -1.25
C LEU A 77 1.67 -13.22 -1.89
N TYR A 78 2.68 -13.75 -1.20
CA TYR A 78 3.46 -14.89 -1.67
C TYR A 78 3.49 -15.99 -0.60
N LYS A 79 3.02 -17.20 -0.95
CA LYS A 79 2.95 -18.35 -0.04
C LYS A 79 2.32 -18.02 1.32
N GLY A 80 1.28 -17.18 1.32
CA GLY A 80 0.56 -16.78 2.52
C GLY A 80 1.17 -15.62 3.31
N LYS A 81 2.34 -15.09 2.90
CA LYS A 81 2.99 -13.95 3.54
C LYS A 81 2.72 -12.67 2.74
N ILE A 82 2.40 -11.59 3.45
CA ILE A 82 2.14 -10.28 2.86
C ILE A 82 3.42 -9.43 2.93
N SER A 83 3.77 -8.82 1.80
CA SER A 83 4.86 -7.87 1.69
C SER A 83 4.38 -6.59 1.00
N VAL A 84 4.94 -5.45 1.40
CA VAL A 84 4.75 -4.15 0.76
C VAL A 84 5.78 -3.99 -0.34
N MET A 85 5.34 -3.54 -1.52
CA MET A 85 6.20 -3.23 -2.65
C MET A 85 6.53 -1.73 -2.59
N VAL A 86 7.80 -1.40 -2.35
CA VAL A 86 8.27 -0.01 -2.19
C VAL A 86 9.17 0.34 -3.36
N TYR A 87 8.80 1.33 -4.15
CA TYR A 87 9.68 1.94 -5.13
C TYR A 87 10.46 3.06 -4.47
N VAL A 88 11.75 3.13 -4.76
CA VAL A 88 12.67 4.15 -4.26
C VAL A 88 13.45 4.72 -5.43
N GLN A 89 13.38 6.04 -5.55
CA GLN A 89 14.10 6.84 -6.53
C GLN A 89 15.36 7.41 -5.90
N PHE A 90 16.48 7.28 -6.58
CA PHE A 90 17.76 7.89 -6.23
C PHE A 90 18.24 8.78 -7.39
N ASP A 91 19.30 9.56 -7.15
CA ASP A 91 19.78 10.58 -8.08
C ASP A 91 20.06 10.06 -9.51
N ASN A 92 20.41 8.78 -9.66
CA ASN A 92 20.77 8.17 -10.94
C ASN A 92 20.12 6.80 -11.20
N THR A 93 19.26 6.30 -10.30
CA THR A 93 18.68 4.97 -10.43
C THR A 93 17.44 4.80 -9.58
N ASP A 94 16.57 3.89 -10.02
CA ASP A 94 15.36 3.54 -9.32
C ASP A 94 15.40 2.07 -8.91
N THR A 95 14.76 1.72 -7.80
CA THR A 95 14.69 0.34 -7.37
C THR A 95 13.37 0.03 -6.67
N SER A 96 12.80 -1.14 -6.97
CA SER A 96 11.67 -1.68 -6.22
C SER A 96 12.16 -2.70 -5.20
N MET A 97 11.75 -2.50 -3.96
CA MET A 97 12.06 -3.32 -2.79
C MET A 97 10.78 -4.03 -2.33
N ILE A 98 10.96 -5.21 -1.75
CA ILE A 98 9.88 -5.99 -1.15
C ILE A 98 10.20 -6.11 0.32
N VAL A 99 9.34 -5.54 1.16
CA VAL A 99 9.51 -5.50 2.61
C VAL A 99 8.34 -6.21 3.28
N SER A 100 8.60 -6.92 4.38
CA SER A 100 7.53 -7.58 5.15
C SER A 100 6.48 -6.57 5.60
N PHE A 101 5.19 -6.92 5.47
CA PHE A 101 4.10 -6.06 5.92
C PHE A 101 4.23 -5.70 7.40
N ASN A 102 4.53 -6.69 8.24
CA ASN A 102 4.66 -6.50 9.68
C ASN A 102 5.87 -5.66 10.07
N ASP A 103 6.97 -5.74 9.30
CA ASP A 103 8.15 -4.90 9.55
C ASP A 103 7.89 -3.46 9.12
N PHE A 104 7.21 -3.27 7.98
CA PHE A 104 6.85 -1.93 7.49
C PHE A 104 5.90 -1.23 8.47
N PHE A 105 4.82 -1.90 8.88
CA PHE A 105 3.78 -1.32 9.75
C PHE A 105 4.05 -1.45 11.25
N LYS A 106 5.22 -1.93 11.67
CA LYS A 106 5.63 -1.92 13.08
C LYS A 106 5.58 -0.50 13.65
N LYS A 107 5.30 -0.36 14.95
CA LYS A 107 5.29 0.95 15.64
C LYS A 107 6.63 1.69 15.48
N GLY A 108 6.57 3.01 15.31
CA GLY A 108 7.72 3.88 15.04
C GLY A 108 8.03 4.00 13.53
N ASP A 109 9.04 4.78 13.16
CA ASP A 109 9.40 4.96 11.76
C ASP A 109 9.89 3.67 11.11
N PHE A 110 9.54 3.45 9.85
CA PHE A 110 10.19 2.44 9.02
C PHE A 110 11.41 3.04 8.33
N ARG A 111 12.58 2.43 8.51
CA ARG A 111 13.84 2.87 7.89
C ARG A 111 14.37 1.76 7.01
N GLY A 112 14.38 2.00 5.70
CA GLY A 112 14.94 1.10 4.71
C GLY A 112 16.27 1.61 4.18
N THR A 113 17.11 0.67 3.73
CA THR A 113 18.39 0.97 3.10
C THR A 113 18.59 0.12 1.86
N THR A 114 19.27 0.66 0.86
CA THR A 114 19.81 -0.12 -0.26
C THR A 114 21.26 0.26 -0.51
N LYS A 115 22.07 -0.70 -0.93
CA LYS A 115 23.47 -0.48 -1.28
C LYS A 115 23.62 -0.58 -2.79
N ARG A 116 24.23 0.44 -3.40
CA ARG A 116 24.45 0.55 -4.83
C ARG A 116 25.80 1.19 -5.08
N ASP A 117 26.53 0.73 -6.08
CA ASP A 117 27.77 1.38 -6.47
C ASP A 117 27.46 2.64 -7.29
N ASP A 118 28.23 3.71 -7.07
CA ASP A 118 28.18 4.91 -7.89
C ASP A 118 28.81 4.68 -9.28
N ARG A 119 28.82 5.73 -10.12
CA ARG A 119 29.41 5.66 -11.48
C ARG A 119 30.91 5.33 -11.50
N TYR A 120 31.58 5.39 -10.35
CA TYR A 120 33.00 5.08 -10.16
C TYR A 120 33.23 3.74 -9.46
N GLY A 121 32.17 2.98 -9.15
CA GLY A 121 32.26 1.69 -8.46
C GLY A 121 32.36 1.79 -6.95
N ASN A 122 32.11 2.96 -6.34
CA ASN A 122 32.13 3.09 -4.87
C ASN A 122 30.76 2.76 -4.29
N PRO A 123 30.65 1.88 -3.27
CA PRO A 123 29.37 1.55 -2.66
C PRO A 123 28.79 2.74 -1.90
N GLN A 124 27.60 3.17 -2.31
CA GLN A 124 26.77 4.15 -1.65
C GLN A 124 25.60 3.46 -0.94
N THR A 125 25.29 3.92 0.26
CA THR A 125 24.10 3.48 0.99
C THR A 125 23.04 4.55 0.87
N HIS A 126 21.91 4.20 0.27
CA HIS A 126 20.78 5.10 0.15
C HIS A 126 19.70 4.72 1.15
N TYR A 127 19.11 5.74 1.75
CA TYR A 127 18.11 5.61 2.80
C TYR A 127 16.75 6.08 2.31
N TYR A 128 15.71 5.44 2.81
CA TYR A 128 14.35 5.90 2.68
C TYR A 128 13.62 5.63 3.99
N VAL A 129 12.88 6.63 4.46
CA VAL A 129 12.20 6.60 5.75
C VAL A 129 10.74 6.92 5.53
N PHE A 130 9.87 6.14 6.17
CA PHE A 130 8.44 6.42 6.29
C PHE A 130 8.16 6.68 7.76
N ASP A 131 7.68 7.88 8.07
CA ASP A 131 7.20 8.17 9.42
C ASP A 131 5.87 7.44 9.67
N GLU A 132 5.36 7.49 10.91
CA GLU A 132 4.09 6.83 11.22
C GLU A 132 2.93 7.38 10.36
N LYS A 133 2.90 8.67 10.08
CA LYS A 133 1.83 9.30 9.29
C LYS A 133 1.86 8.83 7.83
N ASP A 134 3.03 8.76 7.22
CA ASP A 134 3.23 8.27 5.86
C ASP A 134 2.71 6.83 5.73
N LYS A 135 3.04 5.97 6.69
CA LYS A 135 2.55 4.60 6.72
C LYS A 135 1.03 4.53 6.82
N ILE A 136 0.42 5.34 7.67
CA ILE A 136 -1.03 5.38 7.77
C ILE A 136 -1.69 5.88 6.46
N GLU A 137 -1.08 6.84 5.77
CA GLU A 137 -1.56 7.28 4.45
C GLU A 137 -1.43 6.16 3.39
N VAL A 138 -0.41 5.30 3.49
CA VAL A 138 -0.32 4.09 2.67
C VAL A 138 -1.49 3.14 2.94
N LEU A 139 -1.91 2.94 4.20
CA LEU A 139 -3.11 2.15 4.50
C LEU A 139 -4.37 2.75 3.89
N ARG A 140 -4.53 4.08 3.95
CA ARG A 140 -5.63 4.78 3.27
C ARG A 140 -5.60 4.51 1.76
N SER A 141 -4.41 4.58 1.16
CA SER A 141 -4.21 4.28 -0.27
C SER A 141 -4.68 2.87 -0.63
N PHE A 142 -4.30 1.85 0.13
CA PHE A 142 -4.78 0.47 -0.08
C PHE A 142 -6.30 0.36 -0.02
N CYS A 143 -6.92 1.00 0.97
CA CYS A 143 -8.37 1.01 1.14
C CYS A 143 -9.09 1.68 -0.05
N LEU A 144 -8.56 2.81 -0.52
CA LEU A 144 -9.13 3.52 -1.68
C LEU A 144 -8.94 2.72 -2.97
N GLU A 145 -7.77 2.13 -3.19
CA GLU A 145 -7.50 1.33 -4.36
C GLU A 145 -8.40 0.09 -4.41
N TYR A 146 -8.65 -0.57 -3.27
CA TYR A 146 -9.60 -1.66 -3.17
C TYR A 146 -10.99 -1.24 -3.68
N ILE A 147 -11.52 -0.11 -3.18
CA ILE A 147 -12.86 0.35 -3.55
C ILE A 147 -12.91 0.68 -5.05
N ASN A 148 -11.91 1.42 -5.56
CA ASN A 148 -11.84 1.81 -6.97
C ASN A 148 -11.71 0.61 -7.91
N THR A 149 -10.97 -0.43 -7.51
CA THR A 149 -10.82 -1.65 -8.31
C THR A 149 -12.06 -2.54 -8.22
N LYS A 150 -12.55 -2.82 -7.00
CA LYS A 150 -13.68 -3.74 -6.76
C LYS A 150 -14.98 -3.23 -7.38
N TYR A 151 -15.20 -1.92 -7.33
CA TYR A 151 -16.45 -1.29 -7.73
C TYR A 151 -16.29 -0.39 -8.95
N LYS A 152 -15.23 -0.58 -9.75
CA LYS A 152 -14.92 0.22 -10.94
C LYS A 152 -16.16 0.50 -11.81
N SER A 153 -16.92 -0.55 -12.14
CA SER A 153 -18.12 -0.44 -12.98
C SER A 153 -19.27 0.37 -12.37
N LYS A 154 -19.35 0.44 -11.04
CA LYS A 154 -20.37 1.23 -10.33
C LYS A 154 -19.95 2.68 -10.13
N LEU A 155 -18.65 2.94 -10.18
CA LEU A 155 -18.10 4.29 -10.08
C LEU A 155 -18.11 4.98 -11.44
N SER A 156 -17.81 4.26 -12.53
CA SER A 156 -17.83 4.78 -13.90
C SER A 156 -19.23 5.15 -14.42
N ASN A 157 -20.29 4.62 -13.81
CA ASN A 157 -21.67 4.93 -14.20
C ASN A 157 -22.24 6.16 -13.46
N ASN A 158 -21.45 6.78 -12.59
CA ASN A 158 -21.81 7.98 -11.83
C ASN A 158 -21.04 9.23 -12.30
N GLU A 159 -20.25 9.11 -13.37
CA GLU A 159 -19.63 10.22 -14.12
C GLU A 159 -20.45 10.51 -15.38
#